data_AF-A0A832EGA7-F1
#
_entry.id   AF-A0A832EGA7-F1
#
_cell.length_a   1.000
_cell.length_b   1.000
_cell.length_c   1.000
_cell.angle_alpha   90.00
_cell.angle_beta   90.00
_cell.angle_gamma   90.00
#
_symmetry.space_group_name_H-M   'P 1'
#
loop_
_entity.id
_entity.type
_entity.pdbx_description
1 polymer ?
#
loop_
_entity_poly.entity_id
_entity_poly.type
_entity_poly.pdbx_seq_one_letter_code
_entity_poly.pdbx_strand_id
1 'polypeptide(L)'
;MKIIFATQNQGKVKEVKNIFYKTPFEIISLYDLGSNIEVEETGNTFSENAWLKAKAIYDYYKEPTLADDSGLIIEQLDGRPGVISA
;
A
#
# COMPACT_ATOMS: atom_id res chain seq x y z
N MET A 1 -10.39 -4.32 15.66
CA MET A 1 -10.00 -5.31 14.63
C MET A 1 -8.70 -4.84 14.02
N LYS A 2 -7.71 -5.72 13.84
CA LYS A 2 -6.40 -5.39 13.28
C LYS A 2 -6.46 -5.43 11.75
N ILE A 3 -5.82 -4.46 11.09
CA ILE A 3 -5.67 -4.41 9.64
C ILE A 3 -4.19 -4.12 9.34
N ILE A 4 -3.59 -4.94 8.48
CA ILE A 4 -2.24 -4.68 7.98
C ILE A 4 -2.33 -3.69 6.83
N PHE A 5 -1.53 -2.62 6.88
CA PHE A 5 -1.30 -1.73 5.76
C PHE A 5 0.01 -2.11 5.07
N ALA A 6 -0.11 -2.62 3.83
CA ALA A 6 0.97 -3.18 3.02
C ALA A 6 1.92 -2.11 2.47
N THR A 7 2.56 -1.34 3.35
CA THR A 7 3.59 -0.37 2.97
C THR A 7 4.69 -0.27 4.03
N GLN A 8 5.90 0.02 3.57
CA GLN A 8 7.03 0.44 4.40
C GLN A 8 7.22 1.98 4.40
N ASN A 9 6.47 2.72 3.58
CA ASN A 9 6.61 4.17 3.47
C ASN A 9 6.04 4.86 4.72
N GLN A 10 6.91 5.42 5.56
CA GLN A 10 6.53 6.08 6.82
C GLN A 10 5.55 7.25 6.64
N GLY A 11 5.63 7.98 5.53
CA GLY A 11 4.68 9.06 5.20
C GLY A 11 3.26 8.52 5.06
N LYS A 12 3.09 7.48 4.23
CA LYS A 12 1.80 6.80 4.06
C LYS A 12 1.30 6.18 5.37
N VAL A 13 2.19 5.60 6.18
CA VAL A 13 1.83 5.03 7.50
C VAL A 13 1.24 6.11 8.41
N LYS A 14 1.86 7.30 8.44
CA LYS A 14 1.35 8.43 9.24
C LYS A 14 -0.02 8.89 8.75
N GLU A 15 -0.18 9.03 7.43
CA GLU A 15 -1.46 9.45 6.82
C GLU A 15 -2.59 8.46 7.11
N VAL A 16 -2.38 7.17 6.90
CA VAL A 16 -3.43 6.16 7.13
C VAL A 16 -3.79 6.05 8.61
N LYS A 17 -2.81 6.12 9.52
CA LYS A 17 -3.09 6.11 10.96
C LYS A 17 -3.92 7.32 11.37
N ASN A 18 -3.68 8.49 10.76
CA ASN A 18 -4.51 9.68 10.98
C ASN A 18 -5.94 9.50 10.44
N ILE A 19 -6.13 8.87 9.28
CA ILE A 19 -7.46 8.61 8.71
C ILE A 19 -8.27 7.70 9.65
N PHE A 20 -7.65 6.65 10.19
CA PHE A 20 -8.32 5.64 10.98
C PHE A 20 -8.36 5.93 12.50
N TYR A 21 -7.76 7.03 12.97
CA TYR A 21 -7.54 7.28 14.41
C TYR A 21 -8.81 7.27 15.28
N LYS A 22 -9.96 7.62 14.70
CA LYS A 22 -11.28 7.67 15.37
C LYS A 22 -12.12 6.43 15.16
N THR A 23 -11.58 5.42 14.49
CA THR A 23 -12.27 4.17 14.17
C THR A 23 -11.84 3.05 15.14
N PRO A 24 -12.60 1.95 15.26
CA PRO A 24 -12.20 0.79 16.06
C PRO A 24 -11.14 -0.10 15.37
N PHE A 25 -10.57 0.35 14.25
CA PHE A 25 -9.57 -0.39 13.49
C PHE A 25 -8.16 -0.02 13.95
N GLU A 26 -7.36 -1.04 14.23
CA GLU A 26 -5.95 -0.89 14.55
C GLU A 26 -5.14 -1.11 13.27
N ILE A 27 -4.49 -0.05 12.78
CA ILE A 27 -3.64 -0.13 11.58
C ILE A 27 -2.21 -0.43 11.99
N ILE A 28 -1.68 -1.57 11.52
CA ILE A 28 -0.27 -1.92 11.63
C ILE A 28 0.36 -1.92 10.23
N SER A 29 1.53 -1.34 10.05
CA SER A 29 2.22 -1.31 8.75
C SER A 29 3.31 -2.40 8.65
N LEU A 30 3.82 -2.63 7.43
CA LEU A 30 5.00 -3.49 7.26
C LEU A 30 6.23 -2.92 7.96
N TYR A 31 6.33 -1.58 8.04
CA TYR A 31 7.34 -0.89 8.82
C TYR A 31 7.23 -1.23 10.32
N ASP A 32 6.02 -1.17 10.90
CA ASP A 32 5.80 -1.50 12.32
C ASP A 32 6.11 -2.98 12.62
N LEU A 33 5.92 -3.86 11.63
CA LEU A 33 6.20 -5.29 11.73
C LEU A 33 7.68 -5.66 11.50
N GLY A 34 8.51 -4.72 11.05
CA GLY A 34 9.88 -5.02 10.59
C GLY A 34 9.90 -6.04 9.43
N SER A 35 8.87 -6.03 8.59
CA SER A 35 8.68 -7.01 7.52
C SER A 35 9.44 -6.62 6.26
N ASN A 36 10.24 -7.53 5.74
CA ASN A 36 11.02 -7.37 4.51
C ASN A 36 10.41 -8.12 3.32
N ILE A 37 9.09 -8.35 3.34
CA ILE A 37 8.41 -8.97 2.21
C ILE A 37 8.39 -7.99 1.06
N GLU A 38 9.06 -8.37 -0.03
CA GLU A 38 8.98 -7.66 -1.30
C GLU A 38 7.81 -8.23 -2.10
N VAL A 39 7.04 -7.32 -2.71
CA VAL A 39 5.93 -7.68 -3.59
C VAL A 39 6.27 -7.20 -4.99
N GLU A 40 6.21 -8.10 -5.96
CA GLU A 40 6.36 -7.74 -7.36
C GLU A 40 5.14 -6.94 -7.86
N GLU A 41 5.37 -5.71 -8.28
CA GLU A 41 4.37 -4.80 -8.84
C GLU A 41 4.35 -4.93 -10.37
N THR A 42 3.72 -6.00 -10.86
CA THR A 42 3.64 -6.31 -12.30
C THR A 42 2.35 -5.79 -12.97
N GLY A 43 1.54 -5.03 -12.24
CA GLY A 43 0.32 -4.43 -12.74
C GLY A 43 0.57 -3.28 -13.71
N ASN A 44 -0.39 -3.04 -14.61
CA ASN A 44 -0.37 -1.93 -15.54
C ASN A 44 -1.14 -0.71 -15.01
N THR A 45 -1.82 -0.86 -13.88
CA THR A 45 -2.62 0.17 -13.22
C THR A 45 -2.31 0.23 -11.72
N PHE A 46 -2.54 1.39 -11.10
CA PHE A 46 -2.42 1.55 -9.65
C PHE A 46 -3.30 0.56 -8.89
N SER A 47 -4.52 0.30 -9.37
CA SER A 47 -5.43 -0.66 -8.75
C SER A 47 -4.89 -2.09 -8.77
N GLU A 48 -4.23 -2.51 -9.86
CA GLU A 48 -3.64 -3.85 -9.96
C GLU A 48 -2.46 -3.99 -9.00
N ASN A 49 -1.57 -2.99 -8.95
CA ASN A 49 -0.43 -3.00 -8.02
C ASN A 49 -0.89 -2.95 -6.55
N ALA A 50 -1.88 -2.13 -6.23
CA ALA A 50 -2.47 -2.12 -4.89
C ALA A 50 -3.06 -3.50 -4.53
N TRP A 51 -3.77 -4.14 -5.46
CA TRP A 51 -4.30 -5.48 -5.23
C TRP A 51 -3.19 -6.53 -5.02
N LEU A 52 -2.14 -6.52 -5.86
CA LEU A 52 -0.98 -7.42 -5.73
C LEU A 52 -0.32 -7.28 -4.35
N LYS A 53 -0.10 -6.04 -3.90
CA LYS A 53 0.40 -5.72 -2.56
C LYS A 53 -0.49 -6.29 -1.46
N ALA A 54 -1.79 -5.99 -1.50
CA ALA A 54 -2.72 -6.47 -0.48
C ALA A 54 -2.78 -8.00 -0.44
N LYS A 55 -2.83 -8.65 -1.61
CA LYS A 55 -2.90 -10.09 -1.76
C LYS A 55 -1.65 -10.78 -1.21
N ALA A 56 -0.45 -10.33 -1.59
CA ALA A 56 0.79 -10.95 -1.16
C ALA A 56 0.96 -10.90 0.37
N ILE A 57 0.66 -9.75 0.97
CA ILE A 57 0.74 -9.58 2.43
C ILE A 57 -0.35 -10.37 3.15
N TYR A 58 -1.58 -10.41 2.62
CA TYR A 58 -2.62 -11.29 3.13
C TYR A 58 -2.20 -12.76 3.04
N ASP A 59 -1.63 -13.18 1.91
CA ASP A 59 -1.24 -14.57 1.69
C ASP A 59 -0.13 -15.03 2.65
N TYR A 60 0.71 -14.11 3.12
CA TYR A 60 1.73 -14.36 4.13
C TYR A 60 1.19 -14.32 5.57
N TYR A 61 0.52 -13.24 5.97
CA TYR A 61 0.10 -13.03 7.37
C TYR A 61 -1.27 -13.62 7.71
N LYS A 62 -2.11 -13.88 6.71
CA LYS A 62 -3.51 -14.33 6.86
C LYS A 62 -4.36 -13.37 7.70
N GLU A 63 -4.06 -12.08 7.63
CA GLU A 63 -4.76 -11.00 8.33
C GLU A 63 -5.39 -10.01 7.33
N PRO A 64 -6.54 -9.38 7.66
CA PRO A 64 -7.14 -8.35 6.81
C PRO A 64 -6.10 -7.31 6.40
N THR A 65 -5.98 -7.08 5.09
CA THR A 65 -4.90 -6.26 4.54
C THR A 65 -5.46 -5.17 3.62
N LEU A 66 -5.00 -3.95 3.84
CA LEU A 66 -5.19 -2.80 2.98
C LEU A 66 -3.87 -2.51 2.26
N ALA A 67 -3.95 -2.09 1.00
CA ALA A 67 -2.81 -1.56 0.27
C ALA A 67 -3.22 -0.32 -0.50
N ASP A 68 -2.23 0.46 -0.89
CA ASP A 68 -2.38 1.65 -1.71
C ASP A 68 -1.27 1.65 -2.76
N ASP A 69 -1.59 2.16 -3.95
CA ASP A 69 -0.61 2.46 -4.97
C ASP A 69 -0.89 3.84 -5.56
N SER A 70 0.17 4.62 -5.72
CA SER A 70 0.08 6.04 -6.03
C SER A 70 1.22 6.43 -6.95
N GLY A 71 0.95 7.35 -7.86
CA GLY A 71 1.98 7.90 -8.73
C GLY A 71 1.61 9.28 -9.25
N LEU A 72 2.50 9.83 -10.05
CA LEU A 72 2.34 11.08 -10.75
C LEU A 72 1.89 10.80 -12.18
N ILE A 73 0.77 11.41 -12.57
CA ILE A 73 0.26 11.39 -13.93
C ILE A 73 0.42 12.78 -14.50
N ILE A 74 1.19 12.94 -15.58
CA ILE A 74 1.37 14.21 -16.28
C ILE A 74 0.72 14.11 -17.65
N GLU A 75 -0.34 14.89 -17.86
CA GLU A 75 -1.09 14.88 -19.12
C GLU A 75 -0.20 15.20 -20.32
N GLN A 76 0.67 16.22 -20.21
CA GLN A 76 1.61 16.62 -21.26
C GLN A 76 2.72 15.59 -21.53
N LEU A 77 2.86 14.55 -20.71
CA LEU A 77 3.79 13.44 -20.92
C LEU A 77 3.05 12.13 -21.24
N ASP A 78 1.83 12.22 -21.76
CA ASP A 78 0.97 11.08 -22.08
C ASP A 78 0.70 10.19 -20.85
N GLY A 79 0.50 10.82 -19.70
CA GLY A 79 0.22 10.14 -18.42
C GLY A 79 1.45 9.59 -17.70
N ARG A 80 2.66 9.79 -18.23
CA ARG A 80 3.91 9.36 -17.57
C ARG A 80 4.28 10.26 -16.39
N PRO A 81 5.03 9.75 -15.39
CA PRO A 81 5.56 8.38 -15.27
C PRO A 81 4.50 7.32 -14.90
N GLY A 82 3.33 7.70 -14.41
CA GLY A 82 2.22 6.77 -14.15
C GLY A 82 2.58 5.75 -13.07
N VAL A 83 2.41 4.45 -13.34
CA VAL A 83 2.71 3.39 -12.37
C VAL A 83 4.20 3.29 -11.99
N ILE A 84 5.12 3.85 -12.79
CA ILE A 84 6.58 3.81 -12.55
C ILE A 84 7.06 5.11 -11.88
N SER A 85 6.26 5.69 -10.99
CA SER A 85 6.54 7.01 -10.42
C SER A 85 7.58 7.04 -9.31
N ALA A 86 7.84 5.91 -8.66
CA ALA A 86 8.68 5.79 -7.46
C ALA A 86 10.01 5.09 -7.76
#